data_AF-A0A1F8DUX3-F1
#
_entry.id   AF-A0A1F8DUX3-F1
#
_cell.length_a   1.000
_cell.length_b   1.000
_cell.length_c   1.000
_cell.angle_alpha   90.00
_cell.angle_beta   90.00
_cell.angle_gamma   90.00
#
_symmetry.space_group_name_H-M   'P 1'
#
loop_
_entity.id
_entity.type
_entity.pdbx_description
1 polymer ?
#
loop_
_entity_poly.entity_id
_entity_poly.type
_entity_poly.pdbx_seq_one_letter_code
_entity_poly.pdbx_strand_id
1 'polypeptide(L)'
;MDISQKPPLSIDYSGSQNEQSKRNIYLAKVGVLIILTFGSAFLLGQYLSYSFYQNVLSLPTIAVPLVTTFAVFLTFFFHSVLFVRKKNLLALMAIGSWACIAVNFFDLANPPLLVGIALCLLLFLYTAFSVKNELQTHIKIRFVYSLNNVTTKIVLAIAILLAATLYGTFASKELDENNFLLPKSVFVKVVPVLQTALRNVLGDIDFNKPLRQTAEEQVDKAIVEQVGEAQASLVPPAQRQQLIDTYVTEMQNGFYNMFGVEIDETKPLSDALYDALLYKFNTADPGIKSTALLILAILFILSIQALAIVIRIVLIPVAFLVYEILLRTKFAHIVYENATKEIVTL
;
A
#
# COMPACT_ATOMS: atom_id res chain seq x y z
N MET A 1 41.55 75.09 -3.27
CA MET A 1 40.93 73.90 -2.65
C MET A 1 39.43 74.11 -2.70
N ASP A 2 38.76 73.46 -3.63
CA ASP A 2 37.29 73.43 -3.65
C ASP A 2 36.89 71.98 -3.90
N ILE A 3 36.39 71.33 -2.86
CA ILE A 3 35.96 69.93 -2.85
C ILE A 3 34.43 69.99 -2.75
N SER A 4 33.76 70.16 -3.87
CA SER A 4 32.32 69.94 -3.94
C SER A 4 31.88 69.74 -5.39
N GLN A 5 31.86 68.48 -5.81
CA GLN A 5 30.88 67.92 -6.75
C GLN A 5 31.19 66.43 -6.96
N LYS A 6 30.76 65.60 -6.00
CA LYS A 6 30.51 64.17 -6.28
C LYS A 6 29.11 64.10 -6.91
N PRO A 7 28.94 63.51 -8.10
CA PRO A 7 27.60 63.27 -8.64
C PRO A 7 26.84 62.31 -7.72
N PRO A 8 25.51 62.47 -7.57
CA PRO A 8 24.71 61.55 -6.76
C PRO A 8 24.78 60.16 -7.37
N LEU A 9 25.06 59.16 -6.52
CA LEU A 9 24.89 57.74 -6.83
C LEU A 9 23.44 57.53 -7.28
N SER A 10 23.23 57.36 -8.59
CA SER A 10 21.99 56.85 -9.12
C SER A 10 21.83 55.41 -8.62
N ILE A 11 20.95 55.24 -7.64
CA ILE A 11 20.51 53.92 -7.19
C ILE A 11 19.79 53.30 -8.39
N ASP A 12 20.39 52.26 -8.98
CA ASP A 12 19.81 51.53 -10.10
C ASP A 12 18.61 50.71 -9.62
N TYR A 13 17.43 51.33 -9.62
CA TYR A 13 16.15 50.69 -9.27
C TYR A 13 15.72 49.62 -10.29
N SER A 14 16.39 49.50 -11.45
CA SER A 14 16.04 48.51 -12.49
C SER A 14 16.41 47.08 -12.08
N GLY A 15 17.50 46.91 -11.33
CA GLY A 15 17.94 45.61 -10.81
C GLY A 15 16.98 45.01 -9.79
N SER A 16 16.46 45.83 -8.86
CA SER A 16 15.58 45.36 -7.78
C SER A 16 14.18 44.95 -8.29
N GLN A 17 13.64 45.67 -9.28
CA GLN A 17 12.34 45.32 -9.88
C GLN A 17 12.42 44.03 -10.72
N ASN A 18 13.54 43.80 -11.42
CA ASN A 18 13.75 42.58 -12.20
C ASN A 18 13.92 41.34 -11.29
N GLU A 19 14.64 41.48 -10.17
CA GLU A 19 14.73 40.41 -9.17
C GLU A 19 13.40 40.11 -8.47
N GLN A 20 12.62 41.15 -8.15
CA GLN A 20 11.31 40.99 -7.53
C GLN A 20 10.31 40.32 -8.48
N SER A 21 10.33 40.66 -9.77
CA SER A 21 9.54 40.00 -10.82
C SER A 21 9.90 38.51 -10.96
N LYS A 22 11.20 38.18 -11.06
CA LYS A 22 11.67 36.78 -11.11
C LYS A 22 11.26 35.99 -9.87
N ARG A 23 11.33 36.60 -8.68
CA ARG A 23 10.89 35.99 -7.43
C ARG A 23 9.39 35.71 -7.44
N ASN A 24 8.58 36.64 -7.91
CA ASN A 24 7.12 36.48 -7.99
C ASN A 24 6.72 35.37 -8.97
N ILE A 25 7.38 35.29 -10.14
CA ILE A 25 7.16 34.21 -11.12
C ILE A 25 7.54 32.85 -10.52
N TYR A 26 8.68 32.76 -9.82
CA TYR A 26 9.07 31.53 -9.12
C TYR A 26 8.02 31.12 -8.08
N LEU A 27 7.56 32.06 -7.24
CA LEU A 27 6.55 31.77 -6.23
C LEU A 27 5.22 31.35 -6.84
N ALA A 28 4.80 31.95 -7.96
CA ALA A 28 3.60 31.52 -8.69
C ALA A 28 3.72 30.10 -9.22
N LYS A 29 4.86 29.76 -9.85
CA LYS A 29 5.13 28.39 -10.34
C LYS A 29 5.13 27.36 -9.20
N VAL A 30 5.78 27.68 -8.08
CA VAL A 30 5.76 26.82 -6.89
C VAL A 30 4.34 26.72 -6.33
N GLY A 31 3.57 27.81 -6.31
CA GLY A 31 2.17 27.82 -5.86
C GLY A 31 1.28 26.89 -6.67
N VAL A 32 1.39 26.91 -8.00
CA VAL A 32 0.66 25.97 -8.88
C VAL A 32 1.01 24.52 -8.53
N LEU A 33 2.29 24.24 -8.34
CA LEU A 33 2.76 22.89 -8.03
C LEU A 33 2.28 22.44 -6.64
N ILE A 34 2.25 23.33 -5.66
CA ILE A 34 1.63 23.09 -4.34
C ILE A 34 0.16 22.72 -4.46
N ILE A 35 -0.60 23.49 -5.23
CA ILE A 35 -2.04 23.25 -5.41
C ILE A 35 -2.28 21.88 -6.07
N LEU A 36 -1.50 21.53 -7.10
CA LEU A 36 -1.61 20.23 -7.76
C LEU A 36 -1.25 19.07 -6.81
N THR A 37 -0.21 19.24 -6.00
CA THR A 37 0.18 18.23 -5.00
C THR A 37 -0.90 18.07 -3.93
N PHE A 38 -1.47 19.17 -3.42
CA PHE A 38 -2.54 19.12 -2.40
C PHE A 38 -3.83 18.54 -2.96
N GLY A 39 -4.24 18.95 -4.17
CA GLY A 39 -5.43 18.42 -4.83
C GLY A 39 -5.30 16.91 -5.10
N SER A 40 -4.16 16.46 -5.61
CA SER A 40 -3.91 15.02 -5.81
C SER A 40 -3.81 14.23 -4.50
N ALA A 41 -3.23 14.82 -3.44
CA ALA A 41 -3.19 14.22 -2.11
C ALA A 41 -4.60 14.07 -1.50
N PHE A 42 -5.44 15.10 -1.64
CA PHE A 42 -6.81 15.08 -1.15
C PHE A 42 -7.66 14.02 -1.88
N LEU A 43 -7.55 13.96 -3.20
CA LEU A 43 -8.22 12.92 -4.00
C LEU A 43 -7.78 11.52 -3.59
N LEU A 44 -6.46 11.31 -3.40
CA LEU A 44 -5.95 10.03 -2.91
C LEU A 44 -6.52 9.68 -1.54
N GLY A 45 -6.57 10.63 -0.60
CA GLY A 45 -7.17 10.45 0.71
C GLY A 45 -8.65 10.08 0.64
N GLN A 46 -9.43 10.75 -0.21
CA GLN A 46 -10.84 10.42 -0.43
C GLN A 46 -11.03 9.01 -1.00
N TYR A 47 -10.27 8.62 -2.02
CA TYR A 47 -10.37 7.29 -2.60
C TYR A 47 -9.97 6.19 -1.61
N LEU A 48 -8.91 6.41 -0.81
CA LEU A 48 -8.49 5.46 0.22
C LEU A 48 -9.56 5.31 1.31
N SER A 49 -10.10 6.43 1.80
CA SER A 49 -11.15 6.46 2.81
C SER A 49 -12.45 5.78 2.30
N TYR A 50 -12.91 6.13 1.10
CA TYR A 50 -14.07 5.50 0.46
C TYR A 50 -13.91 3.99 0.29
N SER A 51 -12.73 3.55 -0.17
CA SER A 51 -12.42 2.13 -0.33
C SER A 51 -12.46 1.38 1.01
N PHE A 52 -12.08 2.05 2.10
CA PHE A 52 -12.13 1.50 3.45
C PHE A 52 -13.55 1.44 4.01
N TYR A 53 -14.39 2.45 3.76
CA TYR A 53 -15.76 2.51 4.28
C TYR A 53 -16.75 1.56 3.60
N GLN A 54 -16.62 1.34 2.30
CA GLN A 54 -17.61 0.56 1.56
C GLN A 54 -17.37 -0.95 1.64
N ASN A 55 -16.28 -1.44 2.24
CA ASN A 55 -15.88 -2.87 2.25
C ASN A 55 -15.86 -3.53 0.85
N VAL A 56 -15.92 -2.74 -0.23
CA VAL A 56 -15.97 -3.24 -1.60
C VAL A 56 -14.55 -3.42 -2.09
N LEU A 57 -13.99 -4.61 -1.88
CA LEU A 57 -12.79 -5.08 -2.58
C LEU A 57 -13.18 -5.71 -3.93
N SER A 58 -13.97 -4.98 -4.75
CA SER A 58 -14.11 -5.35 -6.17
C SER A 58 -12.83 -4.95 -6.89
N LEU A 59 -11.92 -5.93 -6.98
CA LEU A 59 -10.52 -5.74 -7.41
C LEU A 59 -10.33 -4.92 -8.71
N PRO A 60 -11.16 -5.00 -9.76
CA PRO A 60 -10.90 -4.24 -10.99
C PRO A 60 -11.34 -2.78 -10.93
N THR A 61 -12.55 -2.52 -10.42
CA THR A 61 -13.24 -1.23 -10.49
C THR A 61 -12.65 -0.18 -9.55
N ILE A 62 -12.02 -0.60 -8.46
CA ILE A 62 -11.45 0.30 -7.45
C ILE A 62 -9.91 0.34 -7.51
N ALA A 63 -9.24 -0.77 -7.89
CA ALA A 63 -7.78 -0.78 -7.92
C ALA A 63 -7.20 0.12 -9.02
N VAL A 64 -7.83 0.20 -10.20
CA VAL A 64 -7.32 1.05 -11.29
C VAL A 64 -7.38 2.54 -10.92
N PRO A 65 -8.51 3.11 -10.44
CA PRO A 65 -8.55 4.48 -9.95
C PRO A 65 -7.58 4.73 -8.78
N LEU A 66 -7.45 3.76 -7.86
CA LEU A 66 -6.55 3.90 -6.71
C LEU A 66 -5.08 3.99 -7.16
N VAL A 67 -4.62 3.07 -8.00
CA VAL A 67 -3.24 3.08 -8.52
C VAL A 67 -2.98 4.36 -9.32
N THR A 68 -3.96 4.82 -10.10
CA THR A 68 -3.86 6.03 -10.91
C THR A 68 -3.75 7.28 -10.03
N THR A 69 -4.64 7.46 -9.04
CA THR A 69 -4.60 8.61 -8.14
C THR A 69 -3.32 8.63 -7.30
N PHE A 70 -2.84 7.44 -6.90
CA PHE A 70 -1.56 7.28 -6.20
C PHE A 70 -0.37 7.71 -7.07
N ALA A 71 -0.32 7.26 -8.33
CA ALA A 71 0.75 7.60 -9.27
C ALA A 71 0.77 9.10 -9.60
N VAL A 72 -0.41 9.72 -9.78
CA VAL A 72 -0.54 11.16 -10.01
C VAL A 72 -0.04 11.95 -8.80
N PHE A 73 -0.46 11.58 -7.58
CA PHE A 73 0.02 12.22 -6.35
C PHE A 73 1.55 12.10 -6.22
N LEU A 74 2.11 10.90 -6.34
CA LEU A 74 3.56 10.70 -6.24
C LEU A 74 4.32 11.49 -7.30
N THR A 75 3.76 11.62 -8.51
CA THR A 75 4.36 12.41 -9.58
C THR A 75 4.49 13.87 -9.15
N PHE A 76 3.41 14.52 -8.71
CA PHE A 76 3.48 15.91 -8.28
C PHE A 76 4.31 16.10 -7.01
N PHE A 77 4.20 15.19 -6.05
CA PHE A 77 5.02 15.22 -4.84
C PHE A 77 6.52 15.10 -5.17
N PHE A 78 6.92 14.20 -6.06
CA PHE A 78 8.32 14.07 -6.48
C PHE A 78 8.84 15.34 -7.17
N HIS A 79 8.07 15.90 -8.11
CA HIS A 79 8.45 17.16 -8.77
C HIS A 79 8.53 18.33 -7.78
N SER A 80 7.71 18.32 -6.74
CA SER A 80 7.78 19.29 -5.64
C SER A 80 9.14 19.23 -4.95
N VAL A 81 9.58 18.03 -4.58
CA VAL A 81 10.87 17.79 -3.93
C VAL A 81 12.02 18.20 -4.85
N LEU A 82 11.90 17.92 -6.14
CA LEU A 82 12.92 18.22 -7.14
C LEU A 82 13.09 19.75 -7.33
N PHE A 83 12.00 20.48 -7.59
CA PHE A 83 12.07 21.89 -7.98
C PHE A 83 12.09 22.89 -6.82
N VAL A 84 11.44 22.59 -5.69
CA VAL A 84 11.36 23.55 -4.59
C VAL A 84 12.69 23.65 -3.86
N ARG A 85 13.32 24.83 -3.88
CA ARG A 85 14.63 25.07 -3.26
C ARG A 85 14.55 25.38 -1.77
N LYS A 86 13.53 26.13 -1.33
CA LYS A 86 13.41 26.58 0.07
C LYS A 86 12.91 25.45 0.97
N LYS A 87 13.66 25.14 2.03
CA LYS A 87 13.31 24.10 3.03
C LYS A 87 11.94 24.33 3.68
N ASN A 88 11.60 25.59 3.99
CA ASN A 88 10.31 25.92 4.62
C ASN A 88 9.12 25.63 3.70
N LEU A 89 9.25 25.93 2.40
CA LEU A 89 8.21 25.62 1.42
C LEU A 89 8.09 24.11 1.25
N LEU A 90 9.20 23.39 1.21
CA LEU A 90 9.20 21.93 1.15
C LEU A 90 8.52 21.28 2.38
N ALA A 91 8.79 21.81 3.57
CA ALA A 91 8.13 21.37 4.80
C ALA A 91 6.62 21.61 4.75
N LEU A 92 6.20 22.81 4.33
CA LEU A 92 4.79 23.15 4.15
C LEU A 92 4.10 22.24 3.13
N MET A 93 4.82 21.83 2.07
CA MET A 93 4.30 20.87 1.10
C MET A 93 4.13 19.48 1.68
N ALA A 94 5.11 18.99 2.44
CA ALA A 94 5.01 17.69 3.09
C ALA A 94 3.86 17.67 4.11
N ILE A 95 3.78 18.68 4.98
CA ILE A 95 2.71 18.83 5.98
C ILE A 95 1.35 19.00 5.29
N GLY A 96 1.23 19.86 4.31
CA GLY A 96 -0.05 20.09 3.63
C GLY A 96 -0.54 18.85 2.87
N SER A 97 0.36 18.14 2.18
CA SER A 97 0.00 16.88 1.48
C SER A 97 -0.45 15.81 2.47
N TRP A 98 0.26 15.68 3.60
CA TRP A 98 -0.13 14.79 4.68
C TRP A 98 -1.49 15.18 5.25
N ALA A 99 -1.74 16.46 5.53
CA ALA A 99 -3.00 16.94 6.10
C ALA A 99 -4.18 16.68 5.15
N CYS A 100 -3.98 16.90 3.84
CA CYS A 100 -4.98 16.60 2.81
C CYS A 100 -5.34 15.11 2.76
N ILE A 101 -4.42 14.20 3.06
CA ILE A 101 -4.72 12.77 3.16
C ILE A 101 -5.41 12.48 4.50
N ALA A 102 -4.81 12.94 5.61
CA ALA A 102 -5.24 12.63 6.97
C ALA A 102 -6.65 13.13 7.32
N VAL A 103 -7.09 14.27 6.75
CA VAL A 103 -8.43 14.81 7.01
C VAL A 103 -9.55 13.83 6.63
N ASN A 104 -9.33 12.98 5.63
CA ASN A 104 -10.31 11.98 5.18
C ASN A 104 -10.46 10.78 6.14
N PHE A 105 -9.61 10.70 7.17
CA PHE A 105 -9.63 9.65 8.19
C PHE A 105 -10.00 10.20 9.58
N PHE A 106 -10.32 11.50 9.68
CA PHE A 106 -10.54 12.14 10.97
C PHE A 106 -11.77 11.60 11.70
N ASP A 107 -12.80 11.16 10.96
CA ASP A 107 -14.01 10.55 11.52
C ASP A 107 -13.74 9.19 12.21
N LEU A 108 -12.59 8.56 11.92
CA LEU A 108 -12.15 7.29 12.51
C LEU A 108 -11.16 7.50 13.68
N ALA A 109 -11.08 8.71 14.23
CA ALA A 109 -10.11 9.09 15.26
C ALA A 109 -10.11 8.12 16.45
N ASN A 110 -9.05 7.31 16.52
CA ASN A 110 -8.75 6.42 17.63
C ASN A 110 -7.25 6.55 17.99
N PRO A 111 -6.81 6.17 19.21
CA PRO A 111 -5.43 6.34 19.62
C PRO A 111 -4.40 5.67 18.68
N PRO A 112 -4.61 4.44 18.17
CA PRO A 112 -3.72 3.83 17.19
C PRO A 112 -3.61 4.64 15.89
N LEU A 113 -4.71 5.18 15.38
CA LEU A 113 -4.75 6.01 14.19
C LEU A 113 -3.98 7.31 14.39
N LEU A 114 -4.09 7.95 15.57
CA LEU A 114 -3.30 9.14 15.87
C LEU A 114 -1.79 8.86 15.83
N VAL A 115 -1.36 7.70 16.33
CA VAL A 115 0.04 7.26 16.22
C VAL A 115 0.42 7.03 14.75
N GLY A 116 -0.43 6.36 13.97
CA GLY A 116 -0.21 6.15 12.52
C GLY A 116 -0.13 7.47 11.73
N ILE A 117 -1.00 8.42 12.04
CA ILE A 117 -1.03 9.78 11.46
C ILE A 117 0.27 10.51 11.79
N ALA A 118 0.75 10.45 13.04
CA ALA A 118 2.00 11.08 13.45
C ALA A 118 3.22 10.46 12.77
N LEU A 119 3.30 9.11 12.70
CA LEU A 119 4.38 8.40 12.01
C LEU A 119 4.39 8.69 10.51
N CYS A 120 3.21 8.78 9.89
CA CYS A 120 3.07 9.15 8.49
C CYS A 120 3.62 10.56 8.23
N LEU A 121 3.31 11.53 9.09
CA LEU A 121 3.87 12.90 8.99
C LEU A 121 5.40 12.90 9.06
N LEU A 122 5.96 12.17 10.03
CA LEU A 122 7.42 12.08 10.20
C LEU A 122 8.08 11.49 8.95
N LEU A 123 7.49 10.46 8.35
CA LEU A 123 8.00 9.86 7.11
C LEU A 123 7.87 10.80 5.91
N PHE A 124 6.80 11.59 5.80
CA PHE A 124 6.65 12.60 4.74
C PHE A 124 7.75 13.66 4.82
N LEU A 125 7.97 14.21 6.03
CA LEU A 125 9.02 15.18 6.29
C LEU A 125 10.41 14.59 6.04
N TYR A 126 10.68 13.41 6.59
CA TYR A 126 11.94 12.70 6.40
C TYR A 126 12.22 12.46 4.91
N THR A 127 11.21 12.03 4.15
CA THR A 127 11.34 11.79 2.70
C THR A 127 11.69 13.06 1.95
N ALA A 128 10.95 14.14 2.21
CA ALA A 128 11.15 15.42 1.54
C ALA A 128 12.58 15.95 1.78
N PHE A 129 13.04 15.97 3.04
CA PHE A 129 14.37 16.46 3.37
C PHE A 129 15.51 15.51 2.95
N SER A 130 15.34 14.20 3.14
CA SER A 130 16.36 13.20 2.79
C SER A 130 16.66 13.24 1.29
N VAL A 131 15.63 13.27 0.45
CA VAL A 131 15.81 13.31 -1.01
C VAL A 131 16.31 14.69 -1.45
N LYS A 132 15.89 15.78 -0.80
CA LYS A 132 16.44 17.09 -1.10
C LYS A 132 17.94 17.19 -0.80
N ASN A 133 18.37 16.66 0.33
CA ASN A 133 19.79 16.63 0.71
C ASN A 133 20.61 15.78 -0.27
N GLU A 134 20.06 14.64 -0.71
CA GLU A 134 20.65 13.80 -1.75
C GLU A 134 20.85 14.57 -3.07
N LEU A 135 19.81 15.28 -3.53
CA LEU A 135 19.88 16.12 -4.73
C LEU A 135 20.90 17.27 -4.62
N GLN A 136 21.15 17.78 -3.41
CA GLN A 136 22.13 18.84 -3.18
C GLN A 136 23.57 18.30 -3.07
N THR A 137 23.74 17.04 -2.68
CA THR A 137 25.07 16.45 -2.42
C THR A 137 25.68 15.82 -3.68
N HIS A 138 24.86 15.49 -4.69
CA HIS A 138 25.31 14.87 -5.94
C HIS A 138 25.37 15.87 -7.10
N ILE A 139 26.46 15.77 -7.89
CA ILE A 139 26.69 16.59 -9.08
C ILE A 139 25.67 16.29 -10.20
N LYS A 140 25.18 15.05 -10.26
CA LYS A 140 24.18 14.61 -11.25
C LYS A 140 22.90 14.17 -10.55
N ILE A 141 21.77 14.63 -11.07
CA ILE A 141 20.43 14.19 -10.63
C ILE A 141 20.19 12.78 -11.18
N ARG A 142 20.09 11.78 -10.31
CA ARG A 142 19.75 10.40 -10.67
C ARG A 142 18.23 10.22 -10.61
N PHE A 143 17.51 10.69 -11.63
CA PHE A 143 16.05 10.80 -11.64
C PHE A 143 15.33 9.55 -11.12
N VAL A 144 15.59 8.39 -11.73
CA VAL A 144 14.94 7.12 -11.37
C VAL A 144 15.28 6.68 -9.94
N TYR A 145 16.53 6.87 -9.51
CA TYR A 145 16.96 6.52 -8.16
C TYR A 145 16.25 7.39 -7.10
N SER A 146 16.23 8.72 -7.30
CA SER A 146 15.56 9.63 -6.37
C SER A 146 14.03 9.44 -6.37
N LEU A 147 13.42 9.16 -7.53
CA LEU A 147 12.00 8.83 -7.64
C LEU A 147 11.65 7.54 -6.88
N ASN A 148 12.48 6.51 -7.03
CA ASN A 148 12.34 5.27 -6.28
C ASN A 148 12.48 5.49 -4.77
N ASN A 149 13.42 6.33 -4.34
CA ASN A 149 13.62 6.66 -2.93
C ASN A 149 12.37 7.37 -2.34
N VAL A 150 11.83 8.37 -3.04
CA VAL A 150 10.57 9.03 -2.65
C VAL A 150 9.42 8.03 -2.57
N THR A 151 9.23 7.25 -3.64
CA THR A 151 8.12 6.30 -3.76
C THR A 151 8.16 5.26 -2.64
N THR A 152 9.33 4.69 -2.35
CA THR A 152 9.50 3.68 -1.29
C THR A 152 9.01 4.18 0.06
N LYS A 153 9.38 5.41 0.43
CA LYS A 153 9.12 5.97 1.76
C LYS A 153 7.69 6.50 1.89
N ILE A 154 7.15 7.10 0.84
CA ILE A 154 5.75 7.57 0.84
C ILE A 154 4.76 6.40 0.81
N VAL A 155 5.06 5.34 0.03
CA VAL A 155 4.25 4.11 0.06
C VAL A 155 4.26 3.50 1.46
N LEU A 156 5.43 3.41 2.10
CA LEU A 156 5.53 2.94 3.49
C LEU A 156 4.72 3.82 4.46
N ALA A 157 4.80 5.15 4.33
CA ALA A 157 4.05 6.07 5.19
C ALA A 157 2.54 5.88 5.08
N ILE A 158 2.03 5.74 3.86
CA ILE A 158 0.60 5.48 3.61
C ILE A 158 0.23 4.06 4.08
N ALA A 159 1.08 3.06 3.87
CA ALA A 159 0.84 1.71 4.36
C ALA A 159 0.69 1.66 5.89
N ILE A 160 1.54 2.39 6.62
CA ILE A 160 1.43 2.53 8.09
C ILE A 160 0.13 3.21 8.49
N LEU A 161 -0.28 4.28 7.78
CA LEU A 161 -1.55 4.95 8.05
C LEU A 161 -2.75 4.00 7.87
N LEU A 162 -2.78 3.25 6.77
CA LEU A 162 -3.86 2.29 6.49
C LEU A 162 -3.85 1.13 7.49
N ALA A 163 -2.67 0.61 7.83
CA ALA A 163 -2.54 -0.46 8.83
C ALA A 163 -2.97 -0.01 10.23
N ALA A 164 -2.66 1.23 10.63
CA ALA A 164 -3.14 1.81 11.88
C ALA A 164 -4.67 2.01 11.87
N THR A 165 -5.23 2.41 10.72
CA THR A 165 -6.69 2.53 10.54
C THR A 165 -7.36 1.16 10.68
N LEU A 166 -6.80 0.12 10.05
CA LEU A 166 -7.26 -1.26 10.15
C LEU A 166 -7.20 -1.77 11.59
N TYR A 167 -6.04 -1.67 12.24
CA TYR A 167 -5.89 -2.07 13.63
C TYR A 167 -6.87 -1.35 14.55
N GLY A 168 -6.97 -0.02 14.44
CA GLY A 168 -7.85 0.78 15.29
C GLY A 168 -9.34 0.53 15.08
N THR A 169 -9.77 0.18 13.85
CA THR A 169 -11.17 -0.11 13.53
C THR A 169 -11.61 -1.49 14.04
N PHE A 170 -10.71 -2.47 13.95
CA PHE A 170 -11.04 -3.88 14.23
C PHE A 170 -10.59 -4.39 15.61
N ALA A 171 -9.72 -3.65 16.31
CA ALA A 171 -9.28 -4.04 17.65
C ALA A 171 -10.42 -4.08 18.69
N SER A 172 -11.41 -3.19 18.57
CA SER A 172 -12.50 -3.04 19.55
C SER A 172 -13.85 -3.61 19.10
N LYS A 173 -13.96 -4.10 17.86
CA LYS A 173 -15.22 -4.63 17.30
C LYS A 173 -15.16 -6.15 17.16
N GLU A 174 -16.31 -6.81 17.34
CA GLU A 174 -16.48 -8.18 16.86
C GLU A 174 -16.47 -8.15 15.33
N LEU A 175 -15.79 -9.12 14.73
CA LEU A 175 -15.77 -9.24 13.28
C LEU A 175 -16.97 -10.07 12.84
N ASP A 176 -17.59 -9.71 11.73
CA ASP A 176 -18.62 -10.50 11.06
C ASP A 176 -18.20 -10.78 9.60
N GLU A 177 -18.97 -11.56 8.85
CA GLU A 177 -18.66 -11.88 7.44
C GLU A 177 -18.54 -10.63 6.53
N ASN A 178 -19.13 -9.50 6.94
CA ASN A 178 -19.15 -8.25 6.20
C ASN A 178 -18.08 -7.24 6.66
N ASN A 179 -17.48 -7.47 7.82
CA ASN A 179 -16.51 -6.62 8.51
C ASN A 179 -15.22 -7.38 8.84
N PHE A 180 -15.03 -8.60 8.35
CA PHE A 180 -13.78 -9.33 8.51
C PHE A 180 -12.67 -8.68 7.68
N LEU A 181 -11.44 -8.79 8.18
CA LEU A 181 -10.22 -8.22 7.61
C LEU A 181 -9.99 -8.63 6.14
N LEU A 182 -10.54 -9.78 5.75
CA LEU A 182 -10.66 -10.26 4.38
C LEU A 182 -12.13 -10.59 4.11
N PRO A 183 -12.82 -9.93 3.17
CA PRO A 183 -14.17 -10.34 2.79
C PRO A 183 -14.17 -11.80 2.32
N LYS A 184 -15.21 -12.57 2.66
CA LYS A 184 -15.36 -13.98 2.25
C LYS A 184 -15.11 -14.17 0.75
N SER A 185 -15.62 -13.25 -0.07
CA SER A 185 -15.44 -13.24 -1.53
C SER A 185 -13.98 -13.13 -2.00
N VAL A 186 -13.10 -12.51 -1.20
CA VAL A 186 -11.66 -12.41 -1.47
C VAL A 186 -10.96 -13.65 -0.92
N PHE A 187 -11.32 -14.09 0.29
CA PHE A 187 -10.75 -15.26 0.93
C PHE A 187 -10.91 -16.52 0.05
N VAL A 188 -12.12 -16.80 -0.43
CA VAL A 188 -12.41 -17.94 -1.31
C VAL A 188 -11.60 -17.91 -2.62
N LYS A 189 -11.22 -16.72 -3.11
CA LYS A 189 -10.37 -16.60 -4.32
C LYS A 189 -8.88 -16.77 -4.03
N VAL A 190 -8.44 -16.39 -2.84
CA VAL A 190 -7.02 -16.40 -2.44
C VAL A 190 -6.60 -17.77 -1.91
N VAL A 191 -7.46 -18.44 -1.15
CA VAL A 191 -7.15 -19.77 -0.56
C VAL A 191 -6.69 -20.80 -1.60
N PRO A 192 -7.34 -20.95 -2.78
CA PRO A 192 -6.87 -21.87 -3.82
C PRO A 192 -5.50 -21.51 -4.38
N VAL A 193 -5.16 -20.22 -4.49
CA VAL A 193 -3.84 -19.77 -4.92
C VAL A 193 -2.77 -20.13 -3.87
N LEU A 194 -3.15 -20.05 -2.59
CA LEU A 194 -2.29 -20.44 -1.47
C LEU A 194 -2.22 -21.96 -1.25
N GLN A 195 -3.08 -22.75 -1.89
CA GLN A 195 -3.09 -24.21 -1.77
C GLN A 195 -1.73 -24.83 -2.09
N THR A 196 -0.99 -24.28 -3.06
CA THR A 196 0.38 -24.75 -3.39
C THR A 196 1.36 -24.54 -2.23
N ALA A 197 1.25 -23.42 -1.51
CA ALA A 197 2.08 -23.13 -0.34
C ALA A 197 1.63 -23.91 0.90
N LEU A 198 0.32 -24.19 1.01
CA LEU A 198 -0.28 -24.93 2.12
C LEU A 198 -0.25 -26.45 1.94
N ARG A 199 0.14 -26.94 0.76
CA ARG A 199 0.19 -28.37 0.43
C ARG A 199 0.99 -29.22 1.43
N ASN A 200 2.06 -28.65 1.99
CA ASN A 200 2.91 -29.31 2.97
C ASN A 200 2.26 -29.44 4.37
N VAL A 201 1.24 -28.63 4.66
CA VAL A 201 0.58 -28.56 5.97
C VAL A 201 -0.81 -29.19 5.93
N LEU A 202 -1.55 -28.98 4.83
CA LEU A 202 -2.95 -29.38 4.68
C LEU A 202 -3.16 -30.48 3.62
N GLY A 203 -2.10 -30.94 2.94
CA GLY A 203 -2.22 -31.94 1.88
C GLY A 203 -2.81 -31.39 0.57
N ASP A 204 -3.15 -32.29 -0.36
CA ASP A 204 -3.64 -31.98 -1.70
C ASP A 204 -5.18 -31.77 -1.73
N ILE A 205 -5.69 -30.98 -0.78
CA ILE A 205 -7.14 -30.75 -0.60
C ILE A 205 -7.60 -29.59 -1.48
N ASP A 206 -8.59 -29.82 -2.35
CA ASP A 206 -9.26 -28.76 -3.12
C ASP A 206 -10.28 -28.04 -2.24
N PHE A 207 -9.98 -26.78 -1.91
CA PHE A 207 -10.80 -25.96 -1.02
C PHE A 207 -12.05 -25.38 -1.68
N ASN A 208 -12.17 -25.44 -3.01
CA ASN A 208 -13.34 -24.96 -3.74
C ASN A 208 -14.49 -25.97 -3.77
N LYS A 209 -14.20 -27.23 -3.43
CA LYS A 209 -15.17 -28.31 -3.47
C LYS A 209 -15.79 -28.56 -2.09
N PRO A 210 -17.03 -29.07 -2.04
CA PRO A 210 -17.61 -29.59 -0.82
C PRO A 210 -16.78 -30.74 -0.25
N LEU A 211 -16.82 -30.88 1.07
CA LEU A 211 -16.03 -31.88 1.80
C LEU A 211 -16.20 -33.31 1.22
N ARG A 212 -17.44 -33.68 0.86
CA ARG A 212 -17.76 -34.99 0.31
C ARG A 212 -17.13 -35.26 -1.05
N GLN A 213 -17.09 -34.26 -1.93
CA GLN A 213 -16.43 -34.38 -3.23
C GLN A 213 -14.92 -34.46 -3.09
N THR A 214 -14.34 -33.73 -2.14
CA THR A 214 -12.90 -33.84 -1.85
C THR A 214 -12.54 -35.19 -1.24
N ALA A 215 -13.42 -35.75 -0.37
CA ALA A 215 -13.25 -37.09 0.16
C ALA A 215 -13.36 -38.17 -0.92
N GLU A 216 -14.31 -38.05 -1.84
CA GLU A 216 -14.44 -38.92 -3.02
C GLU A 216 -13.16 -38.93 -3.86
N GLU A 217 -12.60 -37.76 -4.18
CA GLU A 217 -11.37 -37.67 -4.97
C GLU A 217 -10.13 -38.22 -4.26
N GLN A 218 -10.04 -38.05 -2.94
CA GLN A 218 -8.93 -38.59 -2.15
C GLN A 218 -9.02 -40.11 -2.00
N VAL A 219 -10.22 -40.64 -1.77
CA VAL A 219 -10.46 -42.10 -1.72
C VAL A 219 -10.19 -42.72 -3.09
N ASP A 220 -10.61 -42.07 -4.17
CA ASP A 220 -10.34 -42.53 -5.53
C ASP A 220 -8.85 -42.53 -5.86
N LYS A 221 -8.13 -41.47 -5.50
CA LYS A 221 -6.66 -41.42 -5.63
C LYS A 221 -5.99 -42.52 -4.80
N ALA A 222 -6.40 -42.72 -3.55
CA ALA A 222 -5.83 -43.75 -2.68
C ALA A 222 -6.08 -45.17 -3.19
N ILE A 223 -7.29 -45.44 -3.73
CA ILE A 223 -7.62 -46.73 -4.36
C ILE A 223 -6.78 -46.93 -5.62
N VAL A 224 -6.66 -45.92 -6.49
CA VAL A 224 -5.84 -46.02 -7.71
C VAL A 224 -4.36 -46.23 -7.38
N GLU A 225 -3.85 -45.58 -6.34
CA GLU A 225 -2.45 -45.72 -5.90
C GLU A 225 -2.15 -47.09 -5.29
N GLN A 226 -3.11 -47.68 -4.56
CA GLN A 226 -2.94 -48.98 -3.91
C GLN A 226 -3.16 -50.18 -4.85
N VAL A 227 -4.15 -50.10 -5.74
CA VAL A 227 -4.58 -51.26 -6.54
C VAL A 227 -4.35 -51.07 -8.05
N GLY A 228 -4.01 -49.87 -8.52
CA GLY A 228 -3.86 -49.55 -9.94
C GLY A 228 -5.19 -49.28 -10.65
N GLU A 229 -5.17 -48.47 -11.72
CA GLU A 229 -6.39 -48.03 -12.45
C GLU A 229 -7.28 -49.20 -12.92
N ALA A 230 -6.67 -50.32 -13.33
CA ALA A 230 -7.38 -51.48 -13.85
C ALA A 230 -8.17 -52.25 -12.77
N GLN A 231 -7.72 -52.24 -11.52
CA GLN A 231 -8.43 -52.88 -10.40
C GLN A 231 -9.26 -51.88 -9.57
N ALA A 232 -9.02 -50.57 -9.70
CA ALA A 232 -9.80 -49.55 -9.00
C ALA A 232 -11.29 -49.58 -9.36
N SER A 233 -11.64 -49.94 -10.60
CA SER A 233 -13.04 -50.07 -11.06
C SER A 233 -13.76 -51.30 -10.52
N LEU A 234 -13.03 -52.25 -9.92
CA LEU A 234 -13.56 -53.52 -9.40
C LEU A 234 -13.88 -53.46 -7.90
N VAL A 235 -13.59 -52.33 -7.23
CA VAL A 235 -13.91 -52.13 -5.83
C VAL A 235 -15.44 -52.06 -5.65
N PRO A 236 -16.03 -52.88 -4.76
CA PRO A 236 -17.46 -52.86 -4.53
C PRO A 236 -17.98 -51.46 -4.15
N PRO A 237 -19.09 -50.98 -4.74
CA PRO A 237 -19.64 -49.63 -4.45
C PRO A 237 -19.90 -49.40 -2.96
N ALA A 238 -20.31 -50.44 -2.23
CA ALA A 238 -20.57 -50.37 -0.80
C ALA A 238 -19.30 -50.17 0.04
N GLN A 239 -18.17 -50.78 -0.36
CA GLN A 239 -16.88 -50.58 0.32
C GLN A 239 -16.31 -49.20 0.02
N ARG A 240 -16.47 -48.72 -1.22
CA ARG A 240 -16.08 -47.36 -1.61
C ARG A 240 -16.88 -46.31 -0.83
N GLN A 241 -18.19 -46.50 -0.69
CA GLN A 241 -19.03 -45.58 0.09
C GLN A 241 -18.66 -45.58 1.58
N GLN A 242 -18.38 -46.75 2.17
CA GLN A 242 -17.95 -46.84 3.56
C GLN A 242 -16.59 -46.15 3.81
N LEU A 243 -15.66 -46.23 2.86
CA LEU A 243 -14.38 -45.52 2.92
C LEU A 243 -14.58 -44.01 2.81
N ILE A 244 -15.45 -43.54 1.91
CA ILE A 244 -15.81 -42.12 1.79
C ILE A 244 -16.42 -41.62 3.10
N ASP A 245 -17.39 -42.32 3.67
CA ASP A 245 -18.07 -41.91 4.90
C ASP A 245 -17.10 -41.89 6.11
N THR A 246 -16.14 -42.82 6.15
CA THR A 246 -15.07 -42.84 7.17
C THR A 246 -14.15 -41.63 7.00
N TYR A 247 -13.71 -41.33 5.78
CA TYR A 247 -12.87 -40.16 5.48
C TYR A 247 -13.57 -38.84 5.81
N VAL A 248 -14.85 -38.70 5.46
CA VAL A 248 -15.66 -37.52 5.80
C VAL A 248 -15.73 -37.33 7.31
N THR A 249 -15.99 -38.42 8.06
CA THR A 249 -16.07 -38.39 9.53
C THR A 249 -14.72 -38.02 10.16
N GLU A 250 -13.61 -38.58 9.66
CA GLU A 250 -12.26 -38.23 10.13
C GLU A 250 -11.92 -36.76 9.85
N MET A 251 -12.27 -36.24 8.67
CA MET A 251 -12.06 -34.83 8.33
C MET A 251 -12.91 -33.90 9.19
N GLN A 252 -14.18 -34.24 9.44
CA GLN A 252 -15.05 -33.49 10.35
C GLN A 252 -14.50 -33.46 11.77
N ASN A 253 -14.08 -34.60 12.29
CA ASN A 253 -13.47 -34.70 13.62
C ASN A 253 -12.15 -33.94 13.71
N GLY A 254 -11.29 -34.05 12.69
CA GLY A 254 -10.03 -33.30 12.62
C GLY A 254 -10.26 -31.78 12.62
N PHE A 255 -11.26 -31.32 11.88
CA PHE A 255 -11.61 -29.91 11.81
C PHE A 255 -12.26 -29.41 13.11
N TYR A 256 -13.15 -30.20 13.72
CA TYR A 256 -13.73 -29.88 15.02
C TYR A 256 -12.64 -29.83 16.11
N ASN A 257 -11.70 -30.75 16.12
CA ASN A 257 -10.60 -30.75 17.10
C ASN A 257 -9.67 -29.54 16.92
N MET A 258 -9.44 -29.08 15.68
CA MET A 258 -8.56 -27.96 15.39
C MET A 258 -9.25 -26.59 15.57
N PHE A 259 -10.49 -26.47 15.10
CA PHE A 259 -11.20 -25.18 15.01
C PHE A 259 -12.40 -25.06 15.96
N GLY A 260 -12.92 -26.17 16.51
CA GLY A 260 -14.08 -26.19 17.40
C GLY A 260 -15.40 -25.90 16.72
N VAL A 261 -15.48 -26.08 15.40
CA VAL A 261 -16.65 -25.79 14.56
C VAL A 261 -16.97 -27.02 13.73
N GLU A 262 -18.25 -27.39 13.65
CA GLU A 262 -18.74 -28.46 12.78
C GLU A 262 -18.78 -27.98 11.32
N ILE A 263 -18.25 -28.79 10.39
CA ILE A 263 -18.31 -28.49 8.96
C ILE A 263 -19.62 -28.99 8.37
N ASP A 264 -20.31 -28.12 7.65
CA ASP A 264 -21.39 -28.50 6.74
C ASP A 264 -20.83 -29.17 5.48
N GLU A 265 -21.17 -30.43 5.26
CA GLU A 265 -20.69 -31.24 4.12
C GLU A 265 -21.09 -30.68 2.76
N THR A 266 -22.12 -29.85 2.70
CA THR A 266 -22.69 -29.31 1.45
C THR A 266 -22.02 -28.02 0.98
N LYS A 267 -21.24 -27.36 1.85
CA LYS A 267 -20.57 -26.10 1.55
C LYS A 267 -19.12 -26.31 1.10
N PRO A 268 -18.58 -25.40 0.26
CA PRO A 268 -17.16 -25.39 -0.05
C PRO A 268 -16.30 -25.33 1.22
N LEU A 269 -15.21 -26.11 1.27
CA LEU A 269 -14.32 -26.13 2.42
C LEU A 269 -13.69 -24.74 2.71
N SER A 270 -13.53 -23.91 1.68
CA SER A 270 -13.11 -22.50 1.83
C SER A 270 -14.09 -21.67 2.67
N ASP A 271 -15.39 -21.94 2.56
CA ASP A 271 -16.41 -21.22 3.34
C ASP A 271 -16.41 -21.69 4.79
N ALA A 272 -16.30 -23.01 5.01
CA ALA A 272 -16.19 -23.57 6.36
C ALA A 272 -14.92 -23.09 7.09
N LEU A 273 -13.79 -23.00 6.37
CA LEU A 273 -12.54 -22.42 6.90
C LEU A 273 -12.70 -20.95 7.27
N TYR A 274 -13.42 -20.18 6.46
CA TYR A 274 -13.68 -18.78 6.75
C TYR A 274 -14.49 -18.61 8.03
N ASP A 275 -15.59 -19.36 8.16
CA ASP A 275 -16.48 -19.31 9.32
C ASP A 275 -15.76 -19.78 10.59
N ALA A 276 -14.91 -20.80 10.48
CA ALA A 276 -14.05 -21.30 11.55
C ALA A 276 -13.01 -20.27 12.02
N LEU A 277 -12.36 -19.57 11.08
CA LEU A 277 -11.41 -18.50 11.42
C LEU A 277 -12.12 -17.33 12.11
N LEU A 278 -13.31 -16.96 11.63
CA LEU A 278 -14.11 -15.90 12.23
C LEU A 278 -14.50 -16.25 13.66
N TYR A 279 -14.99 -17.47 13.89
CA TYR A 279 -15.34 -17.97 15.22
C TYR A 279 -14.14 -18.00 16.17
N LYS A 280 -13.01 -18.59 15.76
CA LYS A 280 -11.78 -18.62 16.57
C LYS A 280 -11.27 -17.22 16.89
N PHE A 281 -11.33 -16.30 15.95
CA PHE A 281 -10.85 -14.94 16.16
C PHE A 281 -11.73 -14.14 17.14
N ASN A 282 -13.06 -14.31 17.07
CA ASN A 282 -13.99 -13.63 17.98
C ASN A 282 -14.01 -14.25 19.39
N THR A 283 -13.77 -15.55 19.51
CA THR A 283 -13.72 -16.27 20.79
C THR A 283 -12.34 -16.26 21.46
N ALA A 284 -11.30 -15.78 20.77
CA ALA A 284 -9.95 -15.71 21.31
C ALA A 284 -9.82 -14.66 22.42
N ASP A 285 -8.89 -14.92 23.34
CA ASP A 285 -8.55 -13.96 24.39
C ASP A 285 -8.16 -12.59 23.79
N PRO A 286 -8.53 -11.46 24.44
CA PRO A 286 -8.25 -10.13 23.92
C PRO A 286 -6.77 -9.87 23.58
N GLY A 287 -5.84 -10.47 24.35
CA GLY A 287 -4.41 -10.37 24.07
C GLY A 287 -3.98 -11.10 22.80
N ILE A 288 -4.55 -12.27 22.52
CA ILE A 288 -4.29 -13.04 21.30
C ILE A 288 -4.89 -12.31 20.09
N LYS A 289 -6.12 -11.80 20.22
CA LYS A 289 -6.80 -11.00 19.20
C LYS A 289 -5.98 -9.76 18.80
N SER A 290 -5.51 -9.01 19.79
CA SER A 290 -4.66 -7.83 19.58
C SER A 290 -3.33 -8.19 18.87
N THR A 291 -2.69 -9.27 19.30
CA THR A 291 -1.43 -9.73 18.70
C THR A 291 -1.63 -10.20 17.26
N ALA A 292 -2.71 -10.93 16.99
CA ALA A 292 -3.06 -11.38 15.64
C ALA A 292 -3.34 -10.19 14.70
N LEU A 293 -4.06 -9.16 15.18
CA LEU A 293 -4.28 -7.92 14.42
C LEU A 293 -3.00 -7.17 14.14
N LEU A 294 -2.06 -7.12 15.10
CA LEU A 294 -0.77 -6.49 14.88
C LEU A 294 0.06 -7.24 13.82
N ILE A 295 0.10 -8.58 13.90
CA ILE A 295 0.78 -9.40 12.89
C ILE A 295 0.15 -9.16 11.52
N LEU A 296 -1.18 -9.14 11.43
CA LEU A 296 -1.87 -8.87 10.17
C LEU A 296 -1.59 -7.47 9.64
N ALA A 297 -1.57 -6.45 10.51
CA ALA A 297 -1.22 -5.09 10.13
C ALA A 297 0.20 -5.01 9.55
N ILE A 298 1.15 -5.74 10.12
CA ILE A 298 2.52 -5.86 9.59
C ILE A 298 2.51 -6.56 8.22
N LEU A 299 1.81 -7.69 8.09
CA LEU A 299 1.68 -8.40 6.81
C LEU A 299 1.03 -7.51 5.73
N PHE A 300 0.06 -6.68 6.13
CA PHE A 300 -0.60 -5.73 5.23
C PHE A 300 0.37 -4.64 4.75
N ILE A 301 1.22 -4.10 5.64
CA ILE A 301 2.29 -3.16 5.26
C ILE A 301 3.24 -3.82 4.26
N LEU A 302 3.69 -5.04 4.54
CA LEU A 302 4.59 -5.78 3.64
C LEU A 302 3.95 -6.05 2.28
N SER A 303 2.66 -6.36 2.25
CA SER A 303 1.90 -6.60 1.02
C SER A 303 1.80 -5.35 0.16
N ILE A 304 1.47 -4.19 0.75
CA ILE A 304 1.48 -2.90 0.04
C ILE A 304 2.89 -2.56 -0.46
N GLN A 305 3.91 -2.83 0.35
CA GLN A 305 5.30 -2.57 -0.02
C GLN A 305 5.75 -3.46 -1.19
N ALA A 306 5.31 -4.71 -1.26
CA ALA A 306 5.57 -5.60 -2.39
C ALA A 306 4.88 -5.07 -3.67
N LEU A 307 3.64 -4.60 -3.55
CA LEU A 307 2.90 -3.97 -4.66
C LEU A 307 3.50 -2.63 -5.11
N ALA A 308 4.35 -1.99 -4.30
CA ALA A 308 5.05 -0.76 -4.66
C ALA A 308 5.90 -0.90 -5.93
N ILE A 309 6.36 -2.11 -6.27
CA ILE A 309 7.11 -2.37 -7.50
C ILE A 309 6.23 -2.07 -8.73
N VAL A 310 4.97 -2.52 -8.71
CA VAL A 310 4.01 -2.28 -9.80
C VAL A 310 3.75 -0.78 -9.95
N ILE A 311 3.56 -0.07 -8.83
CA ILE A 311 3.37 1.39 -8.82
C ILE A 311 4.58 2.08 -9.47
N ARG A 312 5.81 1.65 -9.17
CA ARG A 312 7.03 2.25 -9.75
C ARG A 312 7.11 2.09 -11.27
N ILE A 313 6.76 0.91 -11.79
CA ILE A 313 6.82 0.64 -13.23
C ILE A 313 5.93 1.63 -14.00
N VAL A 314 4.74 1.95 -13.46
CA VAL A 314 3.83 2.93 -14.05
C VAL A 314 4.28 4.37 -13.76
N LEU A 315 4.81 4.64 -12.56
CA LEU A 315 5.18 5.98 -12.13
C LEU A 315 6.39 6.55 -12.88
N ILE A 316 7.41 5.74 -13.18
CA ILE A 316 8.63 6.21 -13.87
C ILE A 316 8.31 6.90 -15.20
N PRO A 317 7.58 6.29 -16.16
CA PRO A 317 7.28 6.94 -17.43
C PRO A 317 6.36 8.16 -17.26
N VAL A 318 5.37 8.09 -16.36
CA VAL A 318 4.46 9.21 -16.10
C VAL A 318 5.20 10.42 -15.52
N ALA A 319 6.03 10.19 -14.49
CA ALA A 319 6.82 11.24 -13.88
C ALA A 319 7.85 11.82 -14.86
N PHE A 320 8.47 10.98 -15.69
CA PHE A 320 9.39 11.45 -16.73
C PHE A 320 8.69 12.30 -17.79
N LEU A 321 7.48 11.91 -18.22
CA LEU A 321 6.70 12.68 -19.19
C LEU A 321 6.30 14.06 -18.63
N VAL A 322 5.87 14.11 -17.37
CA VAL A 322 5.57 15.39 -16.70
C VAL A 322 6.82 16.25 -16.57
N TYR A 323 7.97 15.65 -16.23
CA TYR A 323 9.25 16.34 -16.17
C TYR A 323 9.62 17.01 -17.51
N GLU A 324 9.49 16.26 -18.62
CA GLU A 324 9.72 16.76 -19.98
C GLU A 324 8.78 17.91 -20.36
N ILE A 325 7.49 17.80 -20.04
CA ILE A 325 6.51 18.87 -20.27
C ILE A 325 6.91 20.14 -19.50
N LEU A 326 7.33 20.01 -18.25
CA LEU A 326 7.73 21.15 -17.42
C LEU A 326 9.00 21.84 -17.94
N LEU A 327 9.93 21.09 -18.55
CA LEU A 327 11.10 21.67 -19.22
C LEU A 327 10.71 22.39 -20.52
N ARG A 328 9.90 21.75 -21.39
CA ARG A 328 9.49 22.33 -22.69
C ARG A 328 8.65 23.60 -22.54
N THR A 329 7.78 23.63 -21.54
CA THR A 329 6.95 24.81 -21.22
C THR A 329 7.73 25.94 -20.54
N LYS A 330 9.06 25.79 -20.35
CA LYS A 330 9.91 26.73 -19.60
C LYS A 330 9.40 26.95 -18.17
N PHE A 331 8.68 25.97 -17.62
CA PHE A 331 8.24 25.99 -16.23
C PHE A 331 9.44 25.71 -15.31
N ALA A 332 10.26 24.74 -15.68
CA ALA A 332 11.54 24.43 -15.05
C ALA A 332 12.72 24.72 -16.01
N HIS A 333 13.87 25.08 -15.44
CA HIS A 333 15.11 25.27 -16.18
C HIS A 333 16.25 24.52 -15.47
N ILE A 334 17.09 23.86 -16.26
CA ILE A 334 18.31 23.23 -15.76
C ILE A 334 19.38 24.32 -15.70
N VAL A 335 19.91 24.56 -14.50
CA VAL A 335 21.05 25.46 -14.28
C VAL A 335 22.21 24.60 -13.82
N TYR A 336 23.32 24.67 -14.55
CA TYR A 336 24.57 24.02 -14.14
C TYR A 336 25.21 24.88 -13.05
N GLU A 337 25.44 24.28 -11.89
CA GLU A 337 26.17 24.89 -10.79
C GLU A 337 27.59 24.30 -10.78
N ASN A 338 28.61 25.16 -10.88
CA ASN A 338 30.00 24.73 -10.75
C ASN A 338 30.27 24.39 -9.28
N ALA A 339 30.18 23.10 -8.93
CA ALA A 339 30.49 22.61 -7.60
C ALA A 339 31.86 21.91 -7.57
N THR A 340 32.84 22.51 -6.89
CA THR A 340 34.09 21.85 -6.50
C THR A 340 33.79 20.91 -5.33
N LYS A 341 33.89 19.60 -5.53
CA LYS A 341 33.65 18.61 -4.47
C LYS A 341 34.99 18.08 -3.96
N GLU A 342 35.25 18.28 -2.69
CA GLU A 342 36.43 17.73 -2.02
C GLU A 342 36.27 16.21 -1.86
N ILE A 343 37.31 15.45 -2.21
CA ILE A 343 37.37 14.00 -2.05
C ILE A 343 38.48 13.71 -1.05
N VAL A 344 38.11 13.15 0.11
CA VAL A 344 39.08 12.64 1.07
C VAL A 344 39.42 11.21 0.67
N THR A 345 40.62 11.02 0.12
CA THR A 345 41.21 9.70 -0.15
C THR A 345 42.11 9.32 1.04
N LEU A 346 42.06 8.06 1.46
CA LEU A 346 42.97 7.48 2.47
C LEU A 346 44.36 7.23 1.89
#